data_AF-A0AAV4IST3-F1
#
_entry.id   AF-A0AAV4IST3-F1
#
_cell.length_a   1.000
_cell.length_b   1.000
_cell.length_c   1.000
_cell.angle_alpha   90.00
_cell.angle_beta   90.00
_cell.angle_gamma   90.00
#
_symmetry.space_group_name_H-M   'P 1'
#
loop_
_entity.id
_entity.type
_entity.pdbx_description
1 polymer ?
#
loop_
_entity_poly.entity_id
_entity_poly.type
_entity_poly.pdbx_seq_one_letter_code
_entity_poly.pdbx_strand_id
1 'polypeptide(L)'
;MNGILSPQEGETTCVYGKLSPLLSLDFEPVGRWFEAHHRRAHSQHSHSHHSIGGVSSSSESEEEEEEEDQFDEEDETLLLRLDPREWKKQDHYVVLGLSKLRHRASEDQIKRAYKQKVLTHHPDKRKAKGKKVKEGDDDYFTCITRESRCRCMLSRLILQQELMIEGQKRRWSTKRRVPKLGDENTPFEDVDHFYSFWYEFDSWREFSYLDEEEKEKGENRDERRWIEKQNKAARQKLKKEEVMRLRQLVDNAYACDPRILKFREEEKERKNAVKRARQEAARQRIEEEERKRQEILEEERKKKEKLEEEARAQAAIAKKEKEALKKQLKKERKTLRTYMKDNDYFAATEEERVNMLQEVDRVTELLSVTSLQSLNENLSKASKDTGKEIFMKGVQEVNDQLEEEKRKQLELTTQKSGAGAAASGSKTSWSEAETQALIKGVNLFPAGTQDR
;
A
#
# COMPACT_ATOMS: atom_id res chain seq x y z
N MET A 1 12.55 72.13 59.30
CA MET A 1 11.44 71.99 60.26
C MET A 1 10.18 72.48 59.57
N ASN A 2 9.43 71.57 58.95
CA ASN A 2 8.13 71.90 58.34
C ASN A 2 7.06 71.58 59.38
N GLY A 3 6.25 72.60 59.72
CA GLY A 3 5.28 72.56 60.80
C GLY A 3 4.19 71.52 60.57
N ILE A 4 3.97 70.69 61.59
CA ILE A 4 2.78 69.83 61.68
C ILE A 4 1.64 70.74 62.13
N LEU A 5 0.75 71.10 61.20
CA LEU A 5 -0.50 71.77 61.51
C LEU A 5 -1.36 70.83 62.36
N SER A 6 -1.79 71.32 63.53
CA SER A 6 -2.74 70.60 64.39
C SER A 6 -4.17 70.76 63.82
N PRO A 7 -5.01 69.72 63.85
CA PRO A 7 -6.37 69.79 63.29
C PRO A 7 -7.22 70.82 64.06
N GLN A 8 -8.01 71.64 63.35
CA GLN A 8 -8.96 72.55 64.00
C GLN A 8 -10.25 71.80 64.40
N GLU A 9 -10.90 72.27 65.48
CA GLU A 9 -12.15 71.69 65.99
C GLU A 9 -13.25 71.67 64.91
N GLY A 10 -13.56 70.48 64.39
CA GLY A 10 -14.58 70.25 63.36
C GLY A 10 -14.15 69.34 62.20
N GLU A 11 -12.86 69.00 62.08
CA GLU A 11 -12.38 68.10 61.03
C GLU A 11 -12.71 66.62 61.32
N THR A 12 -13.56 66.01 60.50
CA THR A 12 -13.86 64.57 60.58
C THR A 12 -12.92 63.77 59.67
N THR A 13 -12.15 62.85 60.23
CA THR A 13 -11.31 61.91 59.48
C THR A 13 -12.13 60.70 59.00
N CYS A 14 -12.14 60.46 57.69
CA CYS A 14 -12.77 59.28 57.09
C CYS A 14 -11.70 58.21 56.78
N VAL A 15 -11.90 57.00 57.28
CA VAL A 15 -11.01 55.85 57.01
C VAL A 15 -11.37 55.26 55.65
N TYR A 16 -10.54 55.50 54.63
CA TYR A 16 -10.78 55.04 53.25
C TYR A 16 -10.54 53.53 53.02
N GLY A 17 -10.05 52.80 54.02
CA GLY A 17 -9.84 51.35 53.92
C GLY A 17 -9.09 50.78 55.12
N LYS A 18 -9.26 49.48 55.35
CA LYS A 18 -8.46 48.71 56.33
C LYS A 18 -7.26 48.10 55.60
N LEU A 19 -6.08 48.17 56.21
CA LEU A 19 -4.91 47.44 55.72
C LEU A 19 -5.24 45.94 55.67
N SER A 20 -4.83 45.27 54.60
CA SER A 20 -4.95 43.81 54.49
C SER A 20 -4.19 43.14 55.63
N PRO A 21 -4.68 42.01 56.18
CA PRO A 21 -3.98 41.28 57.23
C PRO A 21 -2.57 40.85 56.78
N LEU A 22 -1.62 40.82 57.72
CA LEU A 22 -0.25 40.37 57.48
C LEU A 22 -0.27 38.92 56.98
N LEU A 23 0.31 38.69 55.81
CA LEU A 23 0.49 37.36 55.23
C LEU A 23 1.82 36.77 55.71
N SER A 24 1.75 35.67 56.46
CA SER A 24 2.92 34.83 56.71
C SER A 24 3.24 34.07 55.43
N LEU A 25 4.40 34.34 54.83
CA LEU A 25 4.88 33.66 53.64
C LEU A 25 6.06 32.78 54.05
N ASP A 26 5.95 31.49 53.77
CA ASP A 26 7.09 30.58 53.88
C ASP A 26 8.05 30.91 52.73
N PHE A 27 9.25 31.38 53.08
CA PHE A 27 10.31 31.64 52.11
C PHE A 27 11.39 30.57 52.25
N GLU A 28 11.78 29.99 51.12
CA GLU A 28 13.00 29.19 51.07
C GLU A 28 14.18 30.12 50.81
N PRO A 29 15.23 30.07 51.64
CA PRO A 29 16.45 30.82 51.35
C PRO A 29 17.08 30.29 50.05
N VAL A 30 17.32 31.19 49.09
CA VAL A 30 17.89 30.85 47.77
C VAL A 30 19.04 31.78 47.42
N GLY A 31 19.95 31.30 46.58
CA GLY A 31 21.06 32.09 46.04
C GLY A 31 22.43 31.59 46.48
N ARG A 32 23.47 32.11 45.83
CA ARG A 32 24.87 31.64 45.95
C ARG A 32 25.36 31.60 47.39
N TRP A 33 24.94 32.55 48.23
CA TRP A 33 25.32 32.61 49.63
C TRP A 33 24.66 31.54 50.49
N PHE A 34 23.37 31.23 50.25
CA PHE A 34 22.69 30.14 50.93
C PHE A 34 23.24 28.77 50.49
N GLU A 35 23.47 28.56 49.19
CA GLU A 35 24.10 27.34 48.70
C GLU A 35 25.50 27.14 49.27
N ALA A 36 26.30 28.20 49.36
CA ALA A 36 27.63 28.15 49.96
C ALA A 36 27.56 27.89 51.47
N HIS A 37 26.56 28.44 52.18
CA HIS A 37 26.32 28.13 53.59
C HIS A 37 25.89 26.68 53.79
N HIS A 38 24.93 26.19 53.00
CA HIS A 38 24.44 24.82 53.05
C HIS A 38 25.55 23.81 52.73
N ARG A 39 26.39 24.08 51.71
CA ARG A 39 27.58 23.25 51.41
C ARG A 39 28.58 23.23 52.57
N ARG A 40 28.80 24.38 53.24
CA ARG A 40 29.69 24.45 54.41
C ARG A 40 29.13 23.74 55.63
N ALA A 41 27.82 23.84 55.87
CA ALA A 41 27.16 23.22 57.01
C ALA A 41 27.07 21.69 56.90
N HIS A 42 27.04 21.16 55.68
CA HIS A 42 26.93 19.72 55.40
C HIS A 42 28.24 19.07 54.93
N SER A 43 29.32 19.83 54.79
CA SER A 43 30.67 19.29 54.55
C SER A 43 31.35 18.99 55.88
N GLN A 44 31.85 17.77 56.07
CA GLN A 44 32.61 17.38 57.26
C GLN A 44 34.10 17.80 57.21
N HIS A 45 34.49 18.63 56.23
CA HIS A 45 35.88 19.07 56.09
C HIS A 45 36.07 20.50 56.61
N SER A 46 37.02 20.67 57.54
CA SER A 46 37.37 21.98 58.10
C SER A 46 38.08 22.84 57.05
N HIS A 47 37.50 23.97 56.69
CA HIS A 47 38.06 24.89 55.69
C HIS A 47 39.23 25.70 56.26
N SER A 48 40.45 25.44 55.80
CA SER A 48 41.47 26.48 55.71
C SER A 48 41.47 27.10 54.31
N HIS A 49 40.95 28.33 54.22
CA HIS A 49 41.33 29.38 53.28
C HIS A 49 41.17 29.10 51.76
N HIS A 50 39.97 29.32 51.22
CA HIS A 50 39.82 29.63 49.78
C HIS A 50 39.24 31.03 49.61
N SER A 51 40.15 31.99 49.41
CA SER A 51 39.86 33.37 49.04
C SER A 51 39.37 33.43 47.59
N ILE A 52 38.30 34.20 47.41
CA ILE A 52 37.69 34.60 46.15
C ILE A 52 38.73 35.23 45.21
N GLY A 53 38.93 34.64 44.03
CA GLY A 53 39.54 35.31 42.88
C GLY A 53 40.35 34.42 41.92
N GLY A 54 39.86 34.29 40.67
CA GLY A 54 40.70 34.23 39.49
C GLY A 54 41.12 32.86 38.92
N VAL A 55 40.70 32.66 37.67
CA VAL A 55 41.40 31.96 36.57
C VAL A 55 41.49 30.43 36.60
N SER A 56 40.91 29.87 35.52
CA SER A 56 41.11 28.54 34.97
C SER A 56 42.59 28.18 34.84
N SER A 57 43.01 27.08 35.46
CA SER A 57 44.17 26.30 35.03
C SER A 57 43.83 24.83 35.21
N SER A 58 43.88 24.08 34.10
CA SER A 58 43.83 22.63 34.05
C SER A 58 44.66 22.00 35.17
N SER A 59 44.03 21.11 35.92
CA SER A 59 44.69 20.04 36.65
C SER A 59 43.90 18.77 36.34
N GLU A 60 44.12 18.22 35.14
CA GLU A 60 43.54 16.95 34.68
C GLU A 60 44.22 15.73 35.32
N SER A 61 45.01 15.92 36.38
CA SER A 61 45.81 14.84 37.00
C SER A 61 45.32 14.40 38.38
N GLU A 62 44.36 15.09 38.99
CA GLU A 62 43.78 14.70 40.29
C GLU A 62 42.37 14.11 40.18
N GLU A 63 41.69 14.26 39.03
CA GLU A 63 40.34 13.72 38.81
C GLU A 63 40.33 12.22 38.45
N GLU A 64 41.46 11.63 38.05
CA GLU A 64 41.53 10.21 37.69
C GLU A 64 41.49 9.27 38.91
N GLU A 65 41.97 9.70 40.08
CA GLU A 65 41.98 8.87 41.29
C GLU A 65 40.62 8.88 42.05
N GLU A 66 39.78 9.91 41.90
CA GLU A 66 38.46 9.97 42.55
C GLU A 66 37.33 9.23 41.79
N GLU A 67 37.51 8.93 40.50
CA GLU A 67 36.48 8.25 39.67
C GLU A 67 36.45 6.72 39.86
N GLU A 68 37.51 6.08 40.39
CA GLU A 68 37.51 4.64 40.68
C GLU A 68 36.62 4.27 41.87
N ASP A 69 36.40 5.17 42.83
CA ASP A 69 35.65 4.93 44.07
C ASP A 69 34.11 5.01 43.94
N GLN A 70 33.58 5.33 42.75
CA GLN A 70 32.14 5.48 42.52
C GLN A 70 31.41 4.19 42.09
N PHE A 71 32.14 3.14 41.76
CA PHE A 71 31.57 1.85 41.37
C PHE A 71 31.44 0.94 42.60
N ASP A 72 30.30 0.26 42.75
CA ASP A 72 30.09 -0.64 43.89
C ASP A 72 31.05 -1.85 43.81
N GLU A 73 31.66 -2.24 44.94
CA GLU A 73 32.42 -3.49 45.05
C GLU A 73 31.54 -4.67 44.59
N GLU A 74 32.13 -5.53 43.75
CA GLU A 74 31.42 -6.50 42.92
C GLU A 74 30.60 -7.52 43.74
N ASP A 75 29.29 -7.32 43.85
CA ASP A 75 28.38 -8.36 44.33
C ASP A 75 28.11 -9.40 43.22
N GLU A 76 29.12 -10.22 42.90
CA GLU A 76 28.98 -11.39 42.01
C GLU A 76 27.80 -12.28 42.47
N THR A 77 27.52 -12.31 43.78
CA THR A 77 26.44 -13.10 44.38
C THR A 77 25.03 -12.60 44.04
N LEU A 78 24.85 -11.31 43.75
CA LEU A 78 23.56 -10.77 43.32
C LEU A 78 23.32 -11.04 41.83
N LEU A 79 24.34 -10.90 41.00
CA LEU A 79 24.26 -11.17 39.56
C LEU A 79 23.93 -12.63 39.25
N LEU A 80 24.45 -13.57 40.04
CA LEU A 80 24.18 -15.01 39.87
C LEU A 80 22.74 -15.42 40.24
N ARG A 81 22.00 -14.60 40.99
CA ARG A 81 20.61 -14.86 41.39
C ARG A 81 19.57 -14.28 40.42
N LEU A 82 20.00 -13.51 39.42
CA LEU A 82 19.09 -12.87 38.47
C LEU A 82 18.54 -13.87 37.46
N ASP A 83 17.23 -13.83 37.26
CA ASP A 83 16.54 -14.62 36.24
C ASP A 83 16.42 -13.86 34.91
N PRO A 84 16.97 -14.37 33.80
CA PRO A 84 16.90 -13.75 32.46
C PRO A 84 15.49 -13.50 31.92
N ARG A 85 14.52 -14.28 32.38
CA ARG A 85 13.11 -14.16 31.97
C ARG A 85 12.43 -12.94 32.59
N GLU A 86 12.86 -12.51 33.77
CA GLU A 86 12.30 -11.36 34.49
C GLU A 86 13.13 -10.08 34.37
N TRP A 87 13.99 -9.98 33.35
CA TRP A 87 14.88 -8.83 33.15
C TRP A 87 14.17 -7.47 33.18
N LYS A 88 12.90 -7.38 32.73
CA LYS A 88 12.11 -6.14 32.75
C LYS A 88 11.72 -5.63 34.15
N LYS A 89 11.77 -6.49 35.17
CA LYS A 89 11.40 -6.14 36.56
C LYS A 89 12.63 -5.84 37.44
N GLN A 90 13.83 -6.02 36.91
CA GLN A 90 15.09 -5.90 37.66
C GLN A 90 15.53 -4.44 37.79
N ASP A 91 16.28 -4.12 38.84
CA ASP A 91 16.93 -2.82 38.98
C ASP A 91 18.26 -2.80 38.21
N HIS A 92 18.16 -2.30 36.99
CA HIS A 92 19.27 -2.19 36.07
C HIS A 92 20.43 -1.31 36.61
N TYR A 93 20.19 -0.29 37.43
CA TYR A 93 21.32 0.45 38.00
C TYR A 93 22.16 -0.42 38.93
N VAL A 94 21.54 -1.35 39.65
CA VAL A 94 22.23 -2.33 40.49
C VAL A 94 22.96 -3.37 39.64
N VAL A 95 22.32 -3.85 38.56
CA VAL A 95 22.94 -4.82 37.64
C VAL A 95 24.17 -4.24 36.93
N LEU A 96 24.23 -2.93 36.67
CA LEU A 96 25.41 -2.23 36.15
C LEU A 96 26.42 -1.79 37.21
N GLY A 97 26.13 -1.94 38.52
CA GLY A 97 27.03 -1.50 39.60
C GLY A 97 27.03 0.01 39.82
N LEU A 98 25.95 0.68 39.41
CA LEU A 98 25.69 2.11 39.55
C LEU A 98 24.60 2.34 40.61
N SER A 99 24.54 1.52 41.66
CA SER A 99 23.44 1.57 42.64
C SER A 99 23.46 2.86 43.46
N LYS A 100 24.64 3.45 43.66
CA LYS A 100 24.85 4.76 44.30
C LYS A 100 24.39 5.92 43.42
N LEU A 101 24.70 5.88 42.12
CA LEU A 101 24.41 6.96 41.17
C LEU A 101 22.97 6.92 40.62
N ARG A 102 22.40 5.72 40.43
CA ARG A 102 21.07 5.46 39.85
C ARG A 102 20.78 6.40 38.67
N HIS A 103 19.68 7.15 38.75
CA HIS A 103 19.22 8.11 37.74
C HIS A 103 20.16 9.31 37.49
N ARG A 104 21.17 9.53 38.35
CA ARG A 104 22.15 10.63 38.21
C ARG A 104 23.38 10.23 37.39
N ALA A 105 23.51 8.96 37.01
CA ALA A 105 24.64 8.48 36.20
C ALA A 105 24.61 9.11 34.79
N SER A 106 25.76 9.62 34.34
CA SER A 106 25.95 10.13 32.98
C SER A 106 25.93 9.00 31.95
N GLU A 107 25.59 9.31 30.69
CA GLU A 107 25.62 8.34 29.58
C GLU A 107 27.01 7.71 29.42
N ASP A 108 28.07 8.49 29.64
CA ASP A 108 29.44 8.01 29.55
C ASP A 108 29.83 7.12 30.75
N GLN A 109 29.30 7.41 31.93
CA GLN A 109 29.46 6.54 33.11
C GLN A 109 28.73 5.20 32.91
N ILE A 110 27.51 5.22 32.34
CA ILE A 110 26.75 4.02 31.99
C ILE A 110 27.49 3.18 30.93
N LYS A 111 28.04 3.81 29.90
CA LYS A 111 28.85 3.13 28.86
C LYS A 111 30.12 2.50 29.43
N ARG A 112 30.83 3.21 30.32
CA ARG A 112 32.03 2.70 31.01
C ARG A 112 31.68 1.50 31.90
N ALA A 113 30.64 1.62 32.72
CA ALA A 113 30.12 0.54 33.58
C ALA A 113 29.77 -0.72 32.77
N TYR A 114 29.02 -0.53 31.68
CA TYR A 114 28.62 -1.63 30.79
C TYR A 114 29.84 -2.32 30.15
N LYS A 115 30.80 -1.53 29.63
CA LYS A 115 32.02 -2.08 29.02
C LYS A 115 32.83 -2.89 30.03
N GLN A 116 32.95 -2.40 31.27
CA GLN A 116 33.63 -3.10 32.35
C GLN A 116 32.91 -4.42 32.70
N LYS A 117 31.59 -4.41 32.90
CA LYS A 117 30.82 -5.63 33.21
C LYS A 117 30.82 -6.64 32.07
N VAL A 118 30.77 -6.19 30.82
CA VAL A 118 30.92 -7.09 29.65
C VAL A 118 32.30 -7.74 29.66
N LEU A 119 33.37 -6.99 29.93
CA LEU A 119 34.72 -7.53 29.97
C LEU A 119 34.94 -8.52 31.11
N THR A 120 34.32 -8.29 32.27
CA THR A 120 34.44 -9.16 33.46
C THR A 120 33.58 -10.42 33.34
N HIS A 121 32.32 -10.29 32.87
CA HIS A 121 31.33 -11.37 32.87
C HIS A 121 31.06 -12.00 31.48
N HIS A 122 31.86 -11.70 30.45
CA HIS A 122 31.72 -12.32 29.13
C HIS A 122 31.71 -13.85 29.23
N PRO A 123 30.77 -14.57 28.56
CA PRO A 123 30.66 -16.03 28.66
C PRO A 123 31.96 -16.74 28.23
N ASP A 124 32.66 -16.21 27.23
CA ASP A 124 33.92 -16.79 26.74
C ASP A 124 35.06 -16.68 27.78
N LYS A 125 35.20 -15.52 28.43
CA LYS A 125 36.20 -15.30 29.50
C LYS A 125 35.87 -16.08 30.77
N ARG A 126 34.58 -16.29 31.07
CA ARG A 126 34.12 -17.12 32.20
C ARG A 126 34.40 -18.60 31.98
N LYS A 127 34.25 -19.10 30.76
CA LYS A 127 34.66 -20.45 30.37
C LYS A 127 36.17 -20.65 30.54
N ALA A 128 36.98 -19.67 30.12
CA ALA A 128 38.44 -19.70 30.31
C ALA A 128 38.85 -19.70 31.79
N LYS A 129 38.08 -19.06 32.68
CA LYS A 129 38.27 -19.07 34.14
C LYS A 129 37.65 -20.30 34.86
N GLY A 130 37.05 -21.25 34.12
CA GLY A 130 36.44 -22.45 34.70
C GLY A 130 35.12 -22.22 35.46
N LYS A 131 34.48 -21.04 35.36
CA LYS A 131 33.18 -20.78 35.98
C LYS A 131 32.06 -21.48 35.19
N LYS A 132 31.04 -22.01 35.87
CA LYS A 132 29.86 -22.62 35.20
C LYS A 132 29.10 -21.56 34.40
N VAL A 133 28.91 -21.83 33.11
CA VAL A 133 28.11 -21.00 32.19
C VAL A 133 26.89 -21.81 31.78
N LYS A 134 25.68 -21.27 31.97
CA LYS A 134 24.45 -21.89 31.45
C LYS A 134 24.42 -21.71 29.93
N GLU A 135 23.97 -22.72 29.19
CA GLU A 135 23.88 -22.65 27.72
C GLU A 135 22.64 -21.84 27.27
N GLY A 136 22.82 -21.00 26.24
CA GLY A 136 21.72 -20.25 25.62
C GLY A 136 21.35 -18.93 26.32
N ASP A 137 20.10 -18.51 26.15
CA ASP A 137 19.54 -17.24 26.65
C ASP A 137 19.23 -17.23 28.15
N ASP A 138 19.53 -18.32 28.87
CA ASP A 138 19.23 -18.52 30.28
C ASP A 138 20.41 -18.16 31.23
N ASP A 139 21.49 -17.58 30.70
CA ASP A 139 22.60 -17.05 31.51
C ASP A 139 22.37 -15.59 31.91
N TYR A 140 22.79 -15.21 33.13
CA TYR A 140 22.59 -13.84 33.66
C TYR A 140 23.30 -12.77 32.81
N PHE A 141 24.28 -13.15 31.98
CA PHE A 141 24.92 -12.25 31.02
C PHE A 141 23.92 -11.67 30.00
N THR A 142 22.83 -12.38 29.72
CA THR A 142 21.72 -11.84 28.91
C THR A 142 21.02 -10.67 29.60
N CYS A 143 20.97 -10.64 30.94
CA CYS A 143 20.45 -9.49 31.68
C CYS A 143 21.35 -8.27 31.42
N ILE A 144 22.67 -8.42 31.61
CA ILE A 144 23.67 -7.36 31.37
C ILE A 144 23.58 -6.81 29.94
N THR A 145 23.47 -7.69 28.93
CA THR A 145 23.42 -7.27 27.51
C THR A 145 22.07 -6.68 27.11
N ARG A 146 20.95 -7.20 27.64
CA ARG A 146 19.61 -6.64 27.40
C ARG A 146 19.41 -5.30 28.08
N GLU A 147 20.14 -5.05 29.15
CA GLU A 147 20.10 -3.81 29.92
C GLU A 147 20.58 -2.59 29.14
N SER A 148 21.70 -2.72 28.43
CA SER A 148 22.19 -1.67 27.52
C SER A 148 21.19 -1.34 26.40
N ARG A 149 20.30 -2.29 26.06
CA ARG A 149 19.24 -2.14 25.06
C ARG A 149 17.89 -1.75 25.65
N CYS A 150 17.70 -1.77 26.97
CA CYS A 150 16.39 -1.53 27.53
C CYS A 150 16.03 -0.04 27.48
N ARG A 151 15.14 0.29 26.55
CA ARG A 151 14.34 1.54 26.58
C ARG A 151 13.61 1.76 27.92
N CYS A 152 13.44 0.72 28.75
CA CYS A 152 12.80 0.82 30.05
C CYS A 152 13.63 1.57 31.12
N MET A 153 14.97 1.54 31.02
CA MET A 153 15.85 2.40 31.84
C MET A 153 15.59 3.88 31.55
N LEU A 154 15.36 4.21 30.27
CA LEU A 154 14.90 5.52 29.85
C LEU A 154 13.50 5.84 30.38
N SER A 155 12.56 4.90 30.42
CA SER A 155 11.20 5.16 30.93
C SER A 155 11.15 5.62 32.39
N ARG A 156 11.98 5.07 33.29
CA ARG A 156 12.09 5.56 34.69
C ARG A 156 12.85 6.88 34.81
N LEU A 157 13.86 7.11 33.96
CA LEU A 157 14.55 8.39 33.88
C LEU A 157 13.65 9.50 33.31
N ILE A 158 12.73 9.13 32.41
CA ILE A 158 11.74 10.01 31.78
C ILE A 158 10.69 10.45 32.79
N LEU A 159 10.17 9.57 33.66
CA LEU A 159 9.28 9.97 34.77
C LEU A 159 9.92 11.02 35.69
N GLN A 160 11.25 10.96 35.85
CA GLN A 160 12.00 11.93 36.65
C GLN A 160 12.36 13.21 35.86
N GLN A 161 12.55 13.11 34.55
CA GLN A 161 12.62 14.25 33.63
C GLN A 161 11.27 14.96 33.46
N GLU A 162 10.15 14.24 33.53
CA GLU A 162 8.77 14.73 33.49
C GLU A 162 8.45 15.60 34.71
N LEU A 163 8.88 15.17 35.91
CA LEU A 163 8.86 16.01 37.12
C LEU A 163 9.73 17.27 36.95
N MET A 164 10.83 17.19 36.21
CA MET A 164 11.71 18.33 35.93
C MET A 164 11.08 19.34 34.94
N ILE A 165 10.33 18.86 33.95
CA ILE A 165 9.56 19.69 33.00
C ILE A 165 8.47 20.49 33.73
N GLU A 166 7.66 19.80 34.53
CA GLU A 166 6.51 20.39 35.22
C GLU A 166 6.93 21.33 36.36
N GLY A 167 8.05 21.04 37.04
CA GLY A 167 8.51 21.83 38.18
C GLY A 167 9.39 23.04 37.81
N GLN A 168 10.44 22.83 37.01
CA GLN A 168 11.45 23.86 36.75
C GLN A 168 11.15 24.65 35.49
N LYS A 169 10.77 23.97 34.40
CA LYS A 169 10.57 24.63 33.09
C LYS A 169 9.25 25.38 33.00
N ARG A 170 8.20 24.90 33.69
CA ARG A 170 6.90 25.58 33.80
C ARG A 170 7.02 27.04 34.27
N ARG A 171 7.97 27.34 35.15
CA ARG A 171 8.20 28.69 35.71
C ARG A 171 8.59 29.70 34.64
N TRP A 172 9.26 29.26 33.60
CA TRP A 172 9.71 30.12 32.51
C TRP A 172 8.69 30.25 31.38
N SER A 173 7.47 29.68 31.51
CA SER A 173 6.45 29.83 30.47
C SER A 173 5.91 31.25 30.42
N THR A 174 5.83 31.81 29.21
CA THR A 174 5.11 33.08 28.96
C THR A 174 3.60 32.91 29.16
N LYS A 175 3.05 31.72 28.88
CA LYS A 175 1.62 31.40 29.00
C LYS A 175 1.30 31.00 30.45
N ARG A 176 0.29 31.63 31.06
CA ARG A 176 -0.08 31.39 32.48
C ARG A 176 -0.78 30.06 32.75
N ARG A 177 -1.56 29.56 31.78
CA ARG A 177 -2.29 28.29 31.91
C ARG A 177 -1.48 27.19 31.26
N VAL A 178 -0.82 26.38 32.07
CA VAL A 178 -0.02 25.23 31.64
C VAL A 178 -0.89 23.98 31.84
N PRO A 179 -1.20 23.22 30.77
CA PRO A 179 -1.88 21.94 30.88
C PRO A 179 -1.09 20.97 31.76
N LYS A 180 -1.82 20.14 32.52
CA LYS A 180 -1.22 19.05 33.31
C LYS A 180 -1.11 17.80 32.43
N LEU A 181 -0.14 16.94 32.72
CA LEU A 181 0.05 15.69 31.97
C LEU A 181 -1.11 14.69 32.13
N GLY A 182 -1.81 14.73 33.28
CA GLY A 182 -2.94 13.85 33.59
C GLY A 182 -2.53 12.47 34.10
N ASP A 183 -3.49 11.54 34.07
CA ASP A 183 -3.34 10.16 34.53
C ASP A 183 -3.42 9.18 33.34
N GLU A 184 -3.25 7.87 33.60
CA GLU A 184 -3.30 6.82 32.57
C GLU A 184 -4.65 6.76 31.81
N ASN A 185 -5.73 7.24 32.42
CA ASN A 185 -7.08 7.23 31.85
C ASN A 185 -7.51 8.57 31.22
N THR A 186 -6.60 9.53 31.12
CA THR A 186 -6.88 10.83 30.48
C THR A 186 -7.19 10.63 28.99
N PRO A 187 -8.26 11.27 28.45
CA PRO A 187 -8.61 11.13 27.03
C PRO A 187 -7.49 11.68 26.15
N PHE A 188 -7.38 11.11 24.94
CA PHE A 188 -6.32 11.48 23.99
C PHE A 188 -6.30 12.97 23.67
N GLU A 189 -7.46 13.64 23.62
CA GLU A 189 -7.57 15.07 23.34
C GLU A 189 -6.83 15.93 24.37
N ASP A 190 -6.92 15.59 25.65
CA ASP A 190 -6.24 16.31 26.72
C ASP A 190 -4.73 16.06 26.70
N VAL A 191 -4.33 14.83 26.35
CA VAL A 191 -2.91 14.46 26.16
C VAL A 191 -2.31 15.19 24.95
N ASP A 192 -3.06 15.27 23.85
CA ASP A 192 -2.67 16.01 22.65
C ASP A 192 -2.55 17.52 22.93
N HIS A 193 -3.48 18.07 23.72
CA HIS A 193 -3.41 19.47 24.16
C HIS A 193 -2.17 19.74 25.01
N PHE A 194 -1.80 18.81 25.91
CA PHE A 194 -0.58 18.90 26.70
C PHE A 194 0.67 18.93 25.82
N TYR A 195 0.82 17.98 24.90
CA TYR A 195 2.00 17.93 24.03
C TYR A 195 2.04 19.13 23.06
N SER A 196 0.89 19.54 22.52
CA SER A 196 0.77 20.73 21.68
C SER A 196 1.26 21.99 22.40
N PHE A 197 0.89 22.17 23.66
CA PHE A 197 1.39 23.28 24.48
C PHE A 197 2.91 23.25 24.64
N TRP A 198 3.51 22.07 24.85
CA TRP A 198 4.96 21.93 25.02
C TRP A 198 5.75 22.06 23.73
N TYR A 199 5.17 21.68 22.58
CA TYR A 199 5.75 21.96 21.27
C TYR A 199 5.72 23.45 20.91
N GLU A 200 4.68 24.17 21.35
CA GLU A 200 4.53 25.61 21.25
C GLU A 200 5.04 26.37 22.47
N PHE A 201 5.90 25.76 23.27
CA PHE A 201 6.38 26.36 24.51
C PHE A 201 7.20 27.61 24.22
N ASP A 202 6.73 28.75 24.73
CA ASP A 202 7.47 30.01 24.72
C ASP A 202 8.01 30.32 26.11
N SER A 203 9.30 30.64 26.14
CA SER A 203 10.06 30.90 27.36
C SER A 203 10.43 32.38 27.46
N TRP A 204 10.08 33.00 28.59
CA TRP A 204 10.54 34.34 28.95
C TRP A 204 11.97 34.34 29.51
N ARG A 205 12.62 33.17 29.62
CA ARG A 205 13.99 33.06 30.12
C ARG A 205 14.97 33.86 29.26
N GLU A 206 15.73 34.73 29.94
CA GLU A 206 16.79 35.53 29.33
C GLU A 206 18.18 35.00 29.71
N PHE A 207 19.11 35.07 28.77
CA PHE A 207 20.51 34.61 28.94
C PHE A 207 21.49 35.78 29.08
N SER A 208 21.00 36.97 29.48
CA SER A 208 21.82 38.18 29.68
C SER A 208 22.95 38.02 30.67
N TYR A 209 22.83 37.11 31.64
CA TYR A 209 23.88 36.83 32.62
C TYR A 209 25.06 36.02 32.05
N LEU A 210 24.96 35.52 30.82
CA LEU A 210 26.00 34.77 30.09
C LEU A 210 26.64 35.63 28.99
N ASP A 211 26.36 36.94 28.95
CA ASP A 211 26.98 37.85 28.00
C ASP A 211 28.48 37.99 28.34
N GLU A 212 29.37 37.62 27.41
CA GLU A 212 30.83 37.57 27.62
C GLU A 212 31.46 38.96 27.76
N GLU A 213 30.92 39.97 27.08
CA GLU A 213 31.46 41.33 27.08
C GLU A 213 30.46 42.34 27.63
N GLU A 214 30.85 43.08 28.65
CA GLU A 214 30.04 44.18 29.20
C GLU A 214 30.02 45.35 28.22
N LYS A 215 28.81 45.83 27.89
CA LYS A 215 28.59 46.97 27.01
C LYS A 215 29.40 48.22 27.39
N GLU A 216 29.75 48.38 28.67
CA GLU A 216 30.48 49.54 29.18
C GLU A 216 31.96 49.56 28.77
N LYS A 217 32.53 48.42 28.35
CA LYS A 217 33.93 48.32 27.90
C LYS A 217 34.18 48.95 26.52
N GLY A 218 33.13 49.20 25.72
CA GLY A 218 33.30 49.85 24.43
C GLY A 218 33.66 51.33 24.60
N GLU A 219 34.81 51.74 24.06
CA GLU A 219 35.30 53.12 24.12
C GLU A 219 34.51 54.03 23.17
N ASN A 220 34.11 53.50 22.01
CA ASN A 220 33.36 54.24 20.99
C ASN A 220 31.90 53.76 20.84
N ARG A 221 31.01 54.63 20.37
CA ARG A 221 29.56 54.30 20.20
C ARG A 221 29.34 53.09 19.31
N ASP A 222 30.11 52.97 18.24
CA ASP A 222 30.00 51.86 17.29
C ASP A 222 30.51 50.55 17.88
N GLU A 223 31.52 50.61 18.75
CA GLU A 223 32.04 49.47 19.49
C GLU A 223 31.00 48.96 20.50
N ARG A 224 30.34 49.86 21.25
CA ARG A 224 29.23 49.47 22.14
C ARG A 224 28.09 48.81 21.36
N ARG A 225 27.73 49.32 20.18
CA ARG A 225 26.72 48.71 19.31
C ARG A 225 27.16 47.34 18.79
N TRP A 226 28.44 47.18 18.50
CA TRP A 226 28.99 45.92 18.03
C TRP A 226 28.98 44.85 19.14
N ILE A 227 29.38 45.21 20.37
CA ILE A 227 29.30 44.34 21.56
C ILE A 227 27.85 43.92 21.83
N GLU A 228 26.90 44.86 21.83
CA GLU A 228 25.47 44.55 21.99
C GLU A 228 24.96 43.59 20.91
N LYS A 229 25.44 43.74 19.67
CA LYS A 229 25.07 42.86 18.55
C LYS A 229 25.64 41.47 18.73
N GLN A 230 26.89 41.33 19.18
CA GLN A 230 27.52 40.04 19.49
C GLN A 230 26.79 39.34 20.64
N ASN A 231 26.55 40.03 21.76
CA ASN A 231 25.82 39.48 22.91
C ASN A 231 24.38 39.09 22.54
N LYS A 232 23.71 39.90 21.70
CA LYS A 232 22.38 39.53 21.19
C LYS A 232 22.44 38.26 20.35
N ALA A 233 23.46 38.08 19.51
CA ALA A 233 23.65 36.86 18.73
C ALA A 233 23.95 35.64 19.62
N ALA A 234 24.81 35.79 20.63
CA ALA A 234 25.14 34.75 21.61
C ALA A 234 23.90 34.31 22.39
N ARG A 235 23.11 35.26 22.92
CA ARG A 235 21.83 34.96 23.61
C ARG A 235 20.83 34.25 22.71
N GLN A 236 20.75 34.65 21.43
CA GLN A 236 19.89 33.96 20.46
C GLN A 236 20.35 32.53 20.20
N LYS A 237 21.66 32.27 20.19
CA LYS A 237 22.22 30.92 20.04
C LYS A 237 21.85 30.04 21.25
N LEU A 238 22.09 30.53 22.47
CA LEU A 238 21.71 29.82 23.70
C LEU A 238 20.19 29.57 23.81
N LYS A 239 19.37 30.55 23.40
CA LYS A 239 17.90 30.37 23.34
C LYS A 239 17.51 29.29 22.33
N LYS A 240 18.18 29.20 21.17
CA LYS A 240 17.93 28.13 20.19
C LYS A 240 18.34 26.77 20.74
N GLU A 241 19.49 26.66 21.39
CA GLU A 241 19.97 25.43 22.02
C GLU A 241 19.03 24.94 23.12
N GLU A 242 18.54 25.83 23.98
CA GLU A 242 17.54 25.49 25.01
C GLU A 242 16.21 25.03 24.39
N VAL A 243 15.73 25.70 23.33
CA VAL A 243 14.51 25.27 22.61
C VAL A 243 14.71 23.90 21.96
N MET A 244 15.89 23.64 21.37
CA MET A 244 16.22 22.31 20.83
C MET A 244 16.25 21.24 21.92
N ARG A 245 16.89 21.53 23.05
CA ARG A 245 16.91 20.64 24.22
C ARG A 245 15.50 20.36 24.74
N LEU A 246 14.63 21.38 24.76
CA LEU A 246 13.24 21.22 25.18
C LEU A 246 12.49 20.32 24.20
N ARG A 247 12.60 20.56 22.89
CA ARG A 247 11.96 19.75 21.84
C ARG A 247 12.40 18.30 21.90
N GLN A 248 13.70 18.04 21.99
CA GLN A 248 14.23 16.68 22.09
C GLN A 248 13.68 15.95 23.31
N LEU A 249 13.54 16.66 24.42
CA LEU A 249 12.98 16.09 25.64
C LEU A 249 11.47 15.81 25.48
N VAL A 250 10.71 16.70 24.84
CA VAL A 250 9.28 16.50 24.54
C VAL A 250 9.10 15.33 23.57
N ASP A 251 9.94 15.22 22.55
CA ASP A 251 9.94 14.11 21.59
C ASP A 251 10.21 12.76 22.28
N ASN A 252 11.17 12.73 23.20
CA ASN A 252 11.49 11.54 23.97
C ASN A 252 10.32 11.12 24.89
N ALA A 253 9.67 12.09 25.55
CA ALA A 253 8.49 11.83 26.36
C ALA A 253 7.32 11.31 25.50
N TYR A 254 7.03 11.96 24.37
CA TYR A 254 6.00 11.54 23.42
C TYR A 254 6.25 10.13 22.85
N ALA A 255 7.52 9.77 22.62
CA ALA A 255 7.88 8.44 22.14
C ALA A 255 7.72 7.33 23.21
N CYS A 256 7.71 7.69 24.49
CA CYS A 256 7.65 6.74 25.61
C CYS A 256 6.30 6.70 26.33
N ASP A 257 5.43 7.69 26.13
CA ASP A 257 4.10 7.73 26.77
C ASP A 257 3.24 6.51 26.37
N PRO A 258 2.83 5.67 27.34
CA PRO A 258 2.00 4.49 27.08
C PRO A 258 0.68 4.79 26.36
N ARG A 259 0.06 5.95 26.61
CA ARG A 259 -1.22 6.36 26.03
C ARG A 259 -1.06 6.65 24.53
N ILE A 260 -0.01 7.39 24.19
CA ILE A 260 0.35 7.69 22.80
C ILE A 260 0.73 6.42 22.05
N LEU A 261 1.46 5.50 22.69
CA LEU A 261 1.83 4.22 22.09
C LEU A 261 0.60 3.38 21.73
N LYS A 262 -0.36 3.22 22.65
CA LYS A 262 -1.63 2.53 22.40
C LYS A 262 -2.38 3.14 21.21
N PHE A 263 -2.53 4.46 21.21
CA PHE A 263 -3.21 5.17 20.12
C PHE A 263 -2.50 4.99 18.76
N ARG A 264 -1.16 5.02 18.73
CA ARG A 264 -0.38 4.80 17.51
C ARG A 264 -0.51 3.37 16.99
N GLU A 265 -0.57 2.39 17.89
CA GLU A 265 -0.78 0.97 17.54
C GLU A 265 -2.18 0.75 16.99
N GLU A 266 -3.21 1.24 17.66
CA GLU A 266 -4.62 1.18 17.22
C GLU A 266 -4.81 1.86 15.86
N GLU A 267 -4.25 3.05 15.65
CA GLU A 267 -4.36 3.76 14.37
C GLU A 267 -3.62 3.03 13.24
N LYS A 268 -2.47 2.40 13.55
CA LYS A 268 -1.74 1.55 12.60
C LYS A 268 -2.54 0.30 12.26
N GLU A 269 -3.18 -0.33 13.25
CA GLU A 269 -4.05 -1.48 13.06
C GLU A 269 -5.28 -1.12 12.24
N ARG A 270 -5.93 0.02 12.50
CA ARG A 270 -7.05 0.54 11.72
C ARG A 270 -6.66 0.73 10.26
N LYS A 271 -5.52 1.40 9.99
CA LYS A 271 -4.99 1.56 8.61
C LYS A 271 -4.68 0.22 7.95
N ASN A 272 -4.09 -0.72 8.69
CA ASN A 272 -3.79 -2.05 8.19
C ASN A 272 -5.06 -2.86 7.91
N ALA A 273 -6.09 -2.76 8.75
CA ALA A 273 -7.38 -3.41 8.58
C ALA A 273 -8.10 -2.86 7.33
N VAL A 274 -8.11 -1.55 7.13
CA VAL A 274 -8.67 -0.93 5.91
C VAL A 274 -7.93 -1.40 4.66
N LYS A 275 -6.59 -1.48 4.71
CA LYS A 275 -5.79 -1.99 3.59
C LYS A 275 -6.07 -3.47 3.32
N ARG A 276 -6.18 -4.31 4.36
CA ARG A 276 -6.51 -5.73 4.25
C ARG A 276 -7.92 -5.93 3.69
N ALA A 277 -8.92 -5.21 4.21
CA ALA A 277 -10.29 -5.25 3.70
C ALA A 277 -10.38 -4.84 2.22
N ARG A 278 -9.63 -3.80 1.80
CA ARG A 278 -9.55 -3.40 0.39
C ARG A 278 -8.90 -4.47 -0.49
N GLN A 279 -7.84 -5.12 -0.02
CA GLN A 279 -7.16 -6.19 -0.74
C GLN A 279 -8.04 -7.45 -0.86
N GLU A 280 -8.76 -7.81 0.20
CA GLU A 280 -9.67 -8.95 0.22
C GLU A 280 -10.88 -8.70 -0.68
N ALA A 281 -11.50 -7.51 -0.62
CA ALA A 281 -12.58 -7.13 -1.53
C ALA A 281 -12.14 -7.13 -3.01
N ALA A 282 -10.89 -6.76 -3.30
CA ALA A 282 -10.35 -6.85 -4.66
C ALA A 282 -10.13 -8.29 -5.11
N ARG A 283 -9.61 -9.17 -4.23
CA ARG A 283 -9.45 -10.60 -4.50
C ARG A 283 -10.78 -11.29 -4.74
N GLN A 284 -11.77 -11.04 -3.88
CA GLN A 284 -13.14 -11.57 -4.03
C GLN A 284 -13.77 -11.14 -5.36
N ARG A 285 -13.58 -9.87 -5.78
CA ARG A 285 -14.06 -9.39 -7.08
C ARG A 285 -13.39 -10.09 -8.27
N ILE A 286 -12.08 -10.31 -8.20
CA ILE A 286 -11.33 -11.02 -9.25
C ILE A 286 -11.78 -12.48 -9.33
N GLU A 287 -11.93 -13.16 -8.20
CA GLU A 287 -12.37 -14.55 -8.13
C GLU A 287 -13.82 -14.73 -8.62
N GLU A 288 -14.72 -13.80 -8.28
CA GLU A 288 -16.09 -13.79 -8.82
C GLU A 288 -16.13 -13.52 -10.33
N GLU A 289 -15.27 -12.64 -10.86
CA GLU A 289 -15.17 -12.38 -12.29
C GLU A 289 -14.60 -13.60 -13.03
N GLU A 290 -13.59 -14.27 -12.47
CA GLU A 290 -13.01 -15.48 -13.04
C GLU A 290 -14.03 -16.63 -13.06
N ARG A 291 -14.77 -16.84 -11.97
CA ARG A 291 -15.86 -17.84 -11.91
C ARG A 291 -16.93 -17.56 -12.96
N LYS A 292 -17.36 -16.30 -13.11
CA LYS A 292 -18.32 -15.90 -14.16
C LYS A 292 -17.76 -16.13 -15.58
N ARG A 293 -16.47 -15.85 -15.81
CA ARG A 293 -15.82 -16.13 -17.10
C ARG A 293 -15.79 -17.63 -17.40
N GLN A 294 -15.50 -18.47 -16.40
CA GLN A 294 -15.51 -19.92 -16.56
C GLN A 294 -16.92 -20.44 -16.86
N GLU A 295 -17.95 -19.96 -16.16
CA GLU A 295 -19.35 -20.31 -16.42
C GLU A 295 -19.78 -19.94 -17.85
N ILE A 296 -19.44 -18.73 -18.32
CA ILE A 296 -19.74 -18.28 -19.69
C ILE A 296 -19.05 -19.17 -20.73
N LEU A 297 -17.77 -19.51 -20.54
CA LEU A 297 -17.02 -20.38 -21.44
C LEU A 297 -17.59 -21.81 -21.47
N GLU A 298 -18.04 -22.34 -20.34
CA GLU A 298 -18.69 -23.66 -20.29
C GLU A 298 -20.05 -23.67 -20.98
N GLU A 299 -20.86 -22.62 -20.80
CA GLU A 299 -22.13 -22.48 -21.52
C GLU A 299 -21.92 -22.36 -23.03
N GLU A 300 -20.92 -21.61 -23.48
CA GLU A 300 -20.58 -21.49 -24.90
C GLU A 300 -20.14 -22.83 -25.47
N ARG A 301 -19.30 -23.59 -24.75
CA ARG A 301 -18.87 -24.94 -25.15
C ARG A 301 -20.06 -25.89 -25.28
N LYS A 302 -20.97 -25.89 -24.30
CA LYS A 302 -22.20 -26.71 -24.33
C LYS A 302 -23.13 -26.32 -25.49
N LYS A 303 -23.27 -25.02 -25.80
CA LYS A 303 -24.07 -24.56 -26.94
C LYS A 303 -23.45 -25.01 -28.26
N LYS A 304 -22.12 -24.89 -28.40
CA LYS A 304 -21.41 -25.33 -29.61
C LYS A 304 -21.52 -26.83 -29.85
N GLU A 305 -21.40 -27.63 -28.79
CA GLU A 305 -21.55 -29.10 -28.86
C GLU A 305 -22.97 -29.50 -29.30
N LYS A 306 -24.01 -28.87 -28.73
CA LYS A 306 -25.40 -29.11 -29.14
C LYS A 306 -25.66 -28.74 -30.61
N LEU A 307 -25.17 -27.59 -31.05
CA LEU A 307 -25.32 -27.16 -32.45
C LEU A 307 -24.58 -28.10 -33.42
N GLU A 308 -23.42 -28.62 -33.04
CA GLU A 308 -22.68 -29.60 -33.85
C GLU A 308 -23.40 -30.95 -33.91
N GLU A 309 -23.95 -31.43 -32.80
CA GLU A 309 -24.73 -32.66 -32.75
C GLU A 309 -26.02 -32.56 -33.58
N GLU A 310 -26.74 -31.45 -33.48
CA GLU A 310 -27.92 -31.16 -34.30
C GLU A 310 -27.57 -31.09 -35.79
N ALA A 311 -26.46 -30.44 -36.16
CA ALA A 311 -25.99 -30.39 -37.54
C ALA A 311 -25.60 -31.79 -38.09
N ARG A 312 -24.95 -32.63 -37.28
CA ARG A 312 -24.63 -34.02 -37.66
C ARG A 312 -25.89 -34.86 -37.83
N ALA A 313 -26.88 -34.70 -36.96
CA ALA A 313 -28.17 -35.38 -37.07
C ALA A 313 -28.92 -34.97 -38.36
N GLN A 314 -28.99 -33.67 -38.66
CA GLN A 314 -29.60 -33.17 -39.90
C GLN A 314 -28.86 -33.65 -41.15
N ALA A 315 -27.52 -33.67 -41.13
CA ALA A 315 -26.72 -34.21 -42.24
C ALA A 315 -26.97 -35.72 -42.47
N ALA A 316 -27.14 -36.49 -41.39
CA ALA A 316 -27.45 -37.92 -41.48
C ALA A 316 -28.86 -38.17 -42.06
N ILE A 317 -29.86 -37.37 -41.65
CA ILE A 317 -31.22 -37.43 -42.20
C ILE A 317 -31.21 -37.07 -43.69
N ALA A 318 -30.58 -35.95 -44.06
CA ALA A 318 -30.49 -35.51 -45.45
C ALA A 318 -29.76 -36.53 -46.35
N LYS A 319 -28.74 -37.23 -45.82
CA LYS A 319 -28.07 -38.31 -46.56
C LYS A 319 -29.00 -39.50 -46.81
N LYS A 320 -29.77 -39.92 -45.80
CA LYS A 320 -30.75 -41.02 -45.92
C LYS A 320 -31.85 -40.69 -46.94
N GLU A 321 -32.38 -39.47 -46.92
CA GLU A 321 -33.39 -39.01 -47.89
C GLU A 321 -32.84 -38.96 -49.32
N LYS A 322 -31.64 -38.42 -49.53
CA LYS A 322 -30.99 -38.41 -50.85
C LYS A 322 -30.73 -39.82 -51.39
N GLU A 323 -30.34 -40.77 -50.52
CA GLU A 323 -30.17 -42.17 -50.92
C GLU A 323 -31.50 -42.85 -51.27
N ALA A 324 -32.58 -42.55 -50.54
CA ALA A 324 -33.92 -43.05 -50.84
C ALA A 324 -34.44 -42.53 -52.20
N LEU A 325 -34.31 -41.22 -52.45
CA LEU A 325 -34.68 -40.61 -53.73
C LEU A 325 -33.89 -41.18 -54.92
N LYS A 326 -32.57 -41.42 -54.75
CA LYS A 326 -31.74 -42.08 -55.77
C LYS A 326 -32.18 -43.51 -56.05
N LYS A 327 -32.56 -44.27 -55.03
CA LYS A 327 -33.09 -45.64 -55.20
C LYS A 327 -34.43 -45.62 -55.92
N GLN A 328 -35.30 -44.67 -55.62
CA GLN A 328 -36.59 -44.50 -56.29
C GLN A 328 -36.40 -44.13 -57.77
N LEU A 329 -35.56 -43.13 -58.08
CA LEU A 329 -35.20 -42.78 -59.47
C LEU A 329 -34.67 -43.98 -60.27
N LYS A 330 -33.79 -44.80 -59.68
CA LYS A 330 -33.27 -46.00 -60.36
C LYS A 330 -34.35 -47.01 -60.71
N LYS A 331 -35.37 -47.18 -59.83
CA LYS A 331 -36.51 -48.07 -60.10
C LYS A 331 -37.36 -47.54 -61.25
N GLU A 332 -37.73 -46.25 -61.19
CA GLU A 332 -38.60 -45.62 -62.19
C GLU A 332 -37.95 -45.49 -63.57
N ARG A 333 -36.64 -45.26 -63.64
CA ARG A 333 -35.90 -45.30 -64.91
C ARG A 333 -35.85 -46.70 -65.50
N LYS A 334 -35.72 -47.73 -64.65
CA LYS A 334 -35.71 -49.13 -65.09
C LYS A 334 -37.07 -49.54 -65.66
N THR A 335 -38.17 -49.20 -64.98
CA THR A 335 -39.53 -49.49 -65.46
C THR A 335 -39.82 -48.84 -66.80
N LEU A 336 -39.45 -47.56 -67.00
CA LEU A 336 -39.61 -46.87 -68.28
C LEU A 336 -38.80 -47.53 -69.41
N ARG A 337 -37.52 -47.85 -69.16
CA ARG A 337 -36.65 -48.52 -70.14
C ARG A 337 -37.13 -49.92 -70.50
N THR A 338 -37.63 -50.69 -69.53
CA THR A 338 -38.21 -52.02 -69.77
C THR A 338 -39.49 -51.91 -70.61
N TYR A 339 -40.40 -50.99 -70.27
CA TYR A 339 -41.63 -50.77 -71.03
C TYR A 339 -41.38 -50.38 -72.50
N MET A 340 -40.38 -49.53 -72.75
CA MET A 340 -40.01 -49.13 -74.12
C MET A 340 -39.38 -50.28 -74.91
N LYS A 341 -38.58 -51.13 -74.24
CA LYS A 341 -37.99 -52.32 -74.85
C LYS A 341 -39.05 -53.37 -75.20
N ASP A 342 -40.03 -53.60 -74.33
CA ASP A 342 -41.09 -54.59 -74.53
C ASP A 342 -42.06 -54.21 -75.67
N ASN A 343 -42.05 -52.94 -76.10
CA ASN A 343 -42.82 -52.42 -77.24
C ASN A 343 -41.94 -52.12 -78.48
N ASP A 344 -40.74 -52.69 -78.55
CA ASP A 344 -39.78 -52.51 -79.65
C ASP A 344 -39.53 -51.02 -80.02
N TYR A 345 -39.54 -50.14 -79.01
CA TYR A 345 -39.33 -48.69 -79.15
C TYR A 345 -40.29 -47.99 -80.13
N PHE A 346 -41.46 -48.61 -80.42
CA PHE A 346 -42.50 -48.08 -81.30
C PHE A 346 -42.02 -47.64 -82.71
N ALA A 347 -40.93 -48.24 -83.19
CA ALA A 347 -40.26 -47.89 -84.45
C ALA A 347 -40.53 -48.94 -85.55
N ALA A 348 -40.78 -48.48 -86.77
CA ALA A 348 -40.87 -49.35 -87.96
C ALA A 348 -39.57 -49.32 -88.79
N THR A 349 -38.75 -48.26 -88.62
CA THR A 349 -37.49 -48.04 -89.34
C THR A 349 -36.31 -47.90 -88.35
N GLU A 350 -35.11 -48.29 -88.78
CA GLU A 350 -33.89 -48.24 -87.96
C GLU A 350 -33.53 -46.81 -87.48
N GLU A 351 -33.79 -45.79 -88.30
CA GLU A 351 -33.57 -44.37 -87.94
C GLU A 351 -34.50 -43.89 -86.82
N GLU A 352 -35.77 -44.31 -86.85
CA GLU A 352 -36.75 -43.98 -85.81
C GLU A 352 -36.38 -44.63 -84.47
N ARG A 353 -35.82 -45.84 -84.52
CA ARG A 353 -35.36 -46.58 -83.34
C ARG A 353 -34.23 -45.86 -82.63
N VAL A 354 -33.26 -45.31 -83.37
CA VAL A 354 -32.15 -44.53 -82.81
C VAL A 354 -32.65 -43.24 -82.16
N ASN A 355 -33.56 -42.52 -82.81
CA ASN A 355 -34.14 -41.30 -82.24
C ASN A 355 -34.95 -41.59 -80.97
N MET A 356 -35.80 -42.62 -80.97
CA MET A 356 -36.57 -43.01 -79.79
C MET A 356 -35.67 -43.47 -78.63
N LEU A 357 -34.54 -44.12 -78.90
CA LEU A 357 -33.56 -44.47 -77.87
C LEU A 357 -32.97 -43.20 -77.20
N GLN A 358 -32.62 -42.20 -78.01
CA GLN A 358 -32.11 -40.93 -77.51
C GLN A 358 -33.16 -40.17 -76.69
N GLU A 359 -34.42 -40.16 -77.14
CA GLU A 359 -35.51 -39.51 -76.39
C GLU A 359 -35.81 -40.23 -75.07
N VAL A 360 -35.77 -41.57 -75.05
CA VAL A 360 -35.92 -42.34 -73.80
C VAL A 360 -34.80 -42.01 -72.82
N ASP A 361 -33.55 -41.91 -73.28
CA ASP A 361 -32.45 -41.52 -72.40
C ASP A 361 -32.60 -40.10 -71.88
N ARG A 362 -33.00 -39.13 -72.73
CA ARG A 362 -33.29 -37.74 -72.29
C ARG A 362 -34.40 -37.68 -71.24
N VAL A 363 -35.53 -38.35 -71.50
CA VAL A 363 -36.67 -38.39 -70.56
C VAL A 363 -36.27 -39.07 -69.25
N THR A 364 -35.53 -40.18 -69.31
CA THR A 364 -35.10 -40.85 -68.07
C THR A 364 -34.14 -40.00 -67.24
N GLU A 365 -33.28 -39.20 -67.87
CA GLU A 365 -32.27 -38.40 -67.17
C GLU A 365 -32.83 -37.11 -66.57
N LEU A 366 -33.75 -36.45 -67.27
CA LEU A 366 -34.20 -35.09 -66.95
C LEU A 366 -35.47 -35.04 -66.11
N LEU A 367 -36.35 -36.04 -66.17
CA LEU A 367 -37.56 -36.01 -65.35
C LEU A 367 -37.26 -36.20 -63.86
N SER A 368 -38.02 -35.47 -63.06
CA SER A 368 -38.11 -35.68 -61.61
C SER A 368 -38.70 -37.05 -61.26
N VAL A 369 -38.45 -37.51 -60.03
CA VAL A 369 -38.98 -38.80 -59.52
C VAL A 369 -40.50 -38.86 -59.65
N THR A 370 -41.18 -37.76 -59.29
CA THR A 370 -42.64 -37.65 -59.31
C THR A 370 -43.19 -37.66 -60.73
N SER A 371 -42.51 -36.97 -61.65
CA SER A 371 -42.92 -36.93 -63.06
C SER A 371 -42.70 -38.28 -63.75
N LEU A 372 -41.58 -38.98 -63.47
CA LEU A 372 -41.34 -40.33 -63.98
C LEU A 372 -42.38 -41.33 -63.47
N GLN A 373 -42.79 -41.21 -62.21
CA GLN A 373 -43.84 -42.06 -61.64
C GLN A 373 -45.17 -41.86 -62.34
N SER A 374 -45.62 -40.62 -62.51
CA SER A 374 -46.86 -40.33 -63.25
C SER A 374 -46.80 -40.81 -64.69
N LEU A 375 -45.64 -40.68 -65.35
CA LEU A 375 -45.44 -41.14 -66.72
C LEU A 375 -45.52 -42.68 -66.79
N ASN A 376 -44.84 -43.39 -65.89
CA ASN A 376 -44.90 -44.85 -65.81
C ASN A 376 -46.31 -45.38 -65.50
N GLU A 377 -47.04 -44.72 -64.59
CA GLU A 377 -48.43 -45.06 -64.28
C GLU A 377 -49.34 -44.87 -65.49
N ASN A 378 -49.18 -43.77 -66.23
CA ASN A 378 -49.96 -43.50 -67.43
C ASN A 378 -49.61 -44.47 -68.57
N LEU A 379 -48.34 -44.82 -68.73
CA LEU A 379 -47.88 -45.81 -69.71
C LEU A 379 -48.39 -47.22 -69.38
N SER A 380 -48.46 -47.58 -68.09
CA SER A 380 -48.99 -48.89 -67.67
C SER A 380 -50.49 -49.09 -67.98
N LYS A 381 -51.24 -48.00 -68.19
CA LYS A 381 -52.69 -48.01 -68.44
C LYS A 381 -53.04 -47.88 -69.93
N ALA A 382 -52.05 -47.64 -70.80
CA ALA A 382 -52.26 -47.33 -72.21
C ALA A 382 -52.12 -48.57 -73.14
N SER A 383 -52.76 -48.49 -74.32
CA SER A 383 -52.55 -49.44 -75.42
C SER A 383 -51.32 -49.06 -76.26
N LYS A 384 -50.86 -49.92 -77.19
CA LYS A 384 -49.62 -49.67 -77.95
C LYS A 384 -49.59 -48.31 -78.68
N ASP A 385 -50.68 -47.92 -79.34
CA ASP A 385 -50.72 -46.67 -80.11
C ASP A 385 -50.89 -45.44 -79.21
N THR A 386 -51.72 -45.56 -78.16
CA THR A 386 -51.91 -44.48 -77.16
C THR A 386 -50.68 -44.30 -76.27
N GLY A 387 -49.91 -45.36 -76.05
CA GLY A 387 -48.65 -45.34 -75.31
C GLY A 387 -47.54 -44.57 -76.03
N LYS A 388 -47.51 -44.63 -77.37
CA LYS A 388 -46.60 -43.82 -78.20
C LYS A 388 -46.91 -42.32 -78.06
N GLU A 389 -48.19 -41.94 -78.09
CA GLU A 389 -48.62 -40.55 -77.93
C GLU A 389 -48.30 -39.99 -76.54
N ILE A 390 -48.56 -40.76 -75.48
CA ILE A 390 -48.26 -40.37 -74.09
C ILE A 390 -46.76 -40.17 -73.88
N PHE A 391 -45.93 -41.04 -74.46
CA PHE A 391 -44.49 -40.89 -74.39
C PHE A 391 -43.98 -39.67 -75.17
N MET A 392 -44.46 -39.46 -76.40
CA MET A 392 -44.08 -38.30 -77.20
C MET A 392 -44.51 -36.98 -76.57
N LYS A 393 -45.67 -36.95 -75.90
CA LYS A 393 -46.08 -35.81 -75.09
C LYS A 393 -45.12 -35.57 -73.92
N GLY A 394 -44.70 -36.64 -73.24
CA GLY A 394 -43.66 -36.56 -72.22
C GLY A 394 -42.32 -36.05 -72.75
N VAL A 395 -41.91 -36.46 -73.96
CA VAL A 395 -40.70 -35.95 -74.64
C VAL A 395 -40.82 -34.46 -74.95
N GLN A 396 -41.98 -34.01 -75.43
CA GLN A 396 -42.23 -32.60 -75.70
C GLN A 396 -42.17 -31.77 -74.42
N GLU A 397 -42.76 -32.25 -73.32
CA GLU A 397 -42.68 -31.58 -72.02
C GLU A 397 -41.23 -31.45 -71.51
N VAL A 398 -40.34 -32.42 -71.79
CA VAL A 398 -38.90 -32.31 -71.46
C VAL A 398 -38.19 -31.28 -72.31
N ASN A 399 -38.47 -31.27 -73.60
CA ASN A 399 -37.86 -30.32 -74.51
C ASN A 399 -38.27 -28.89 -74.17
N ASP A 400 -39.55 -28.68 -73.85
CA ASP A 400 -40.08 -27.40 -73.37
C ASP A 400 -39.41 -26.97 -72.06
N GLN A 401 -39.22 -27.90 -71.10
CA GLN A 401 -38.50 -27.62 -69.85
C GLN A 401 -37.03 -27.24 -70.08
N LEU A 402 -36.33 -27.95 -70.97
CA LEU A 402 -34.94 -27.64 -71.34
C LEU A 402 -34.82 -26.28 -72.03
N GLU A 403 -35.76 -25.94 -72.91
CA GLU A 403 -35.81 -24.63 -73.56
C GLU A 403 -36.08 -23.52 -72.55
N GLU A 404 -36.96 -23.75 -71.57
CA GLU A 404 -37.23 -22.80 -70.50
C GLU A 404 -36.03 -22.64 -69.56
N GLU A 405 -35.31 -23.72 -69.22
CA GLU A 405 -34.07 -23.66 -68.45
C GLU A 405 -32.96 -22.92 -69.20
N LYS A 406 -32.78 -23.21 -70.50
CA LYS A 406 -31.85 -22.46 -71.37
C LYS A 406 -32.22 -20.99 -71.44
N ARG A 407 -33.51 -20.67 -71.56
CA ARG A 407 -34.03 -19.30 -71.58
C ARG A 407 -33.76 -18.59 -70.24
N LYS A 408 -34.01 -19.24 -69.10
CA LYS A 408 -33.70 -18.70 -67.77
C LYS A 408 -32.20 -18.51 -67.55
N GLN A 409 -31.36 -19.43 -68.02
CA GLN A 409 -29.90 -19.27 -67.97
C GLN A 409 -29.40 -18.13 -68.85
N LEU A 410 -29.98 -17.98 -70.05
CA LEU A 410 -29.72 -16.84 -70.94
C LEU A 410 -30.18 -15.52 -70.30
N GLU A 411 -31.34 -15.48 -69.63
CA GLU A 411 -31.81 -14.32 -68.88
C GLU A 411 -30.92 -13.99 -67.67
N LEU A 412 -30.46 -14.99 -66.92
CA LEU A 412 -29.50 -14.83 -65.82
C LEU A 412 -28.12 -14.34 -66.31
N THR A 413 -27.64 -14.82 -67.46
CA THR A 413 -26.39 -14.33 -68.06
C THR A 413 -26.53 -12.94 -68.67
N THR A 414 -27.70 -12.60 -69.24
CA THR A 414 -28.00 -11.26 -69.77
C THR A 414 -28.20 -10.24 -68.64
N GLN A 415 -28.79 -10.65 -67.51
CA GLN A 415 -28.82 -9.82 -66.30
C GLN A 415 -27.43 -9.65 -65.68
N LYS A 416 -26.55 -10.66 -65.77
CA LYS A 416 -25.16 -10.58 -65.29
C LYS A 416 -24.24 -9.76 -66.20
N SER A 417 -24.51 -9.68 -67.50
CA SER A 417 -23.81 -8.78 -68.45
C SER A 417 -24.41 -7.37 -68.47
N GLY A 418 -25.68 -7.19 -68.08
CA GLY A 418 -26.30 -5.89 -67.78
C GLY A 418 -25.94 -5.33 -66.39
N ALA A 419 -25.46 -6.18 -65.48
CA ALA A 419 -24.96 -5.81 -64.14
C ALA A 419 -23.43 -5.97 -64.02
N GLY A 420 -22.69 -5.79 -65.11
CA GLY A 420 -21.24 -5.61 -65.14
C GLY A 420 -20.77 -4.27 -64.58
N ALA A 421 -21.36 -3.83 -63.46
CA ALA A 421 -20.95 -2.69 -62.65
C ALA A 421 -21.29 -2.89 -61.17
N ALA A 422 -21.15 -4.11 -60.62
CA ALA A 422 -20.98 -4.30 -59.17
C ALA A 422 -20.53 -5.72 -58.79
N ALA A 423 -19.33 -5.77 -58.22
CA ALA A 423 -18.91 -6.65 -57.11
C ALA A 423 -18.87 -8.17 -57.31
N SER A 424 -17.64 -8.67 -57.52
CA SER A 424 -17.13 -9.85 -56.80
C SER A 424 -15.62 -9.75 -56.66
N GLY A 425 -15.15 -9.55 -55.43
CA GLY A 425 -13.74 -9.58 -55.08
C GLY A 425 -13.46 -8.71 -53.88
N SER A 426 -13.70 -9.23 -52.67
CA SER A 426 -13.18 -8.67 -51.43
C SER A 426 -11.64 -8.74 -51.43
N LYS A 427 -11.00 -7.89 -52.23
CA LYS A 427 -9.80 -7.18 -51.81
C LYS A 427 -10.33 -5.88 -51.26
N THR A 428 -10.26 -5.70 -49.94
CA THR A 428 -10.56 -4.43 -49.27
C THR A 428 -9.86 -3.30 -50.03
N SER A 429 -10.63 -2.52 -50.77
CA SER A 429 -10.16 -1.28 -51.35
C SER A 429 -9.91 -0.34 -50.19
N TRP A 430 -8.64 -0.08 -49.91
CA TRP A 430 -8.21 0.85 -48.86
C TRP A 430 -8.94 2.17 -49.08
N SER A 431 -9.64 2.65 -48.05
CA SER A 431 -10.26 3.97 -48.08
C SER A 431 -9.20 5.05 -48.27
N GLU A 432 -9.57 6.20 -48.83
CA GLU A 432 -8.68 7.36 -49.01
C GLU A 432 -7.92 7.72 -47.72
N ALA A 433 -8.57 7.54 -46.56
CA ALA A 433 -7.97 7.74 -45.25
C ALA A 433 -6.92 6.67 -44.90
N GLU A 434 -7.17 5.41 -45.24
CA GLU A 434 -6.24 4.30 -45.01
C GLU A 434 -5.04 4.36 -45.96
N THR A 435 -5.23 4.77 -47.22
CA THR A 435 -4.11 5.04 -48.15
C THR A 435 -3.28 6.23 -47.70
N GLN A 436 -3.90 7.33 -47.26
CA GLN A 436 -3.18 8.48 -46.67
C GLN A 436 -2.39 8.09 -45.40
N ALA A 437 -2.96 7.22 -44.55
CA ALA A 437 -2.28 6.70 -43.37
C ALA A 437 -1.09 5.80 -43.73
N LEU A 438 -1.24 4.95 -44.76
CA LEU A 438 -0.16 4.10 -45.26
C LEU A 438 0.98 4.94 -45.87
N ILE A 439 0.66 5.97 -46.67
CA ILE A 439 1.65 6.90 -47.23
C ILE A 439 2.41 7.61 -46.11
N LYS A 440 1.71 8.07 -45.05
CA LYS A 440 2.37 8.63 -43.86
C LYS A 440 3.25 7.61 -43.14
N GLY A 441 2.80 6.37 -42.96
CA GLY A 441 3.57 5.31 -42.29
C GLY A 441 4.84 4.94 -43.05
N VAL A 442 4.77 4.83 -44.38
CA VAL A 442 5.93 4.52 -45.24
C VAL A 442 6.93 5.67 -45.28
N ASN A 443 6.46 6.92 -45.25
CA ASN A 443 7.34 8.09 -45.15
C ASN A 443 7.98 8.23 -43.76
N LEU A 444 7.29 7.79 -42.70
CA LEU A 444 7.82 7.81 -41.33
C LEU A 444 8.84 6.70 -41.10
N PHE A 445 8.67 5.56 -41.77
CA PHE A 445 9.57 4.39 -41.70
C PHE A 445 9.93 3.88 -43.10
N PRO A 446 10.86 4.56 -43.81
CA PRO A 446 11.32 4.11 -45.12
C PRO A 446 12.02 2.74 -44.99
N ALA A 447 11.75 1.86 -45.95
CA ALA A 447 12.28 0.50 -45.96
C ALA A 447 13.82 0.53 -45.95
N GLY A 448 14.42 0.07 -44.85
CA GLY A 448 15.88 0.08 -44.65
C GLY A 448 16.37 0.66 -43.32
N THR A 449 15.47 1.15 -42.45
CA THR A 449 15.83 1.55 -41.08
C THR A 449 16.07 0.30 -40.22
N GLN A 450 17.30 0.16 -39.72
CA GLN A 450 17.80 -1.04 -39.02
C GLN A 450 17.27 -1.24 -37.60
N ASP A 451 16.55 -0.27 -37.03
CA ASP A 451 16.01 -0.37 -35.68
C ASP A 451 14.54 -0.81 -35.74
N ARG A 452 14.34 -2.12 -35.60
CA ARG A 452 13.06 -2.75 -35.29
C ARG A 452 13.00 -3.17 -33.84
#